data_AF-A0A960CR82-F1
#
_entry.id   AF-A0A960CR82-F1
#
_cell.length_a   1.000
_cell.length_b   1.000
_cell.length_c   1.000
_cell.angle_alpha   90.00
_cell.angle_beta   90.00
_cell.angle_gamma   90.00
#
_symmetry.space_group_name_H-M   'P 1'
#
loop_
_entity.id
_entity.type
_entity.pdbx_description
1 polymer ?
#
loop_
_entity_poly.entity_id
_entity_poly.type
_entity_poly.pdbx_seq_one_letter_code
_entity_poly.pdbx_strand_id
1 'polypeptide(L)' 'MQVTCIGHAGFRIDTPAGSVLCDPWVNPAYFGSWFVFPDNSSLDWAALGDCDYLYISHLHKDHFD' A
#
# COMPACT_ATOMS: atom_id res chain seq x y z
N MET A 1 -9.79 -0.05 15.94
CA MET A 1 -8.59 0.08 15.09
C MET A 1 -8.43 -1.23 14.36
N GLN A 2 -8.28 -1.16 13.05
CA GLN A 2 -8.02 -2.31 12.17
C GLN A 2 -6.81 -1.99 11.30
N VAL A 3 -5.96 -2.99 11.08
CA VAL A 3 -4.81 -2.91 10.17
C VAL A 3 -4.95 -4.02 9.16
N THR A 4 -4.90 -3.68 7.88
CA THR A 4 -4.96 -4.61 6.76
C THR A 4 -3.64 -4.54 5.99
N CYS A 5 -2.91 -5.65 5.90
CA CYS A 5 -1.75 -5.74 5.02
C CYS A 5 -2.23 -5.85 3.56
N ILE A 6 -1.68 -5.02 2.67
CA ILE A 6 -2.06 -4.96 1.25
C ILE A 6 -0.93 -5.37 0.29
N GLY A 7 0.07 -6.07 0.82
CA GLY A 7 1.25 -6.53 0.08
C GLY A 7 2.52 -5.78 0.46
N HIS A 8 3.65 -6.49 0.58
CA HIS A 8 4.97 -5.95 0.91
C HIS A 8 4.96 -5.05 2.17
N ALA A 9 5.37 -3.79 2.05
CA ALA A 9 5.34 -2.77 3.10
C ALA A 9 4.01 -1.99 3.17
N GLY A 10 3.04 -2.35 2.34
CA GLY A 10 1.77 -1.65 2.22
C GLY A 10 0.78 -2.01 3.34
N PHE A 11 0.20 -1.00 3.98
CA PHE A 11 -0.84 -1.17 5.00
C PHE A 11 -1.99 -0.19 4.81
N ARG A 12 -3.21 -0.65 5.08
CA ARG A 12 -4.36 0.21 5.37
C ARG A 12 -4.64 0.19 6.86
N ILE A 13 -4.66 1.37 7.49
CA ILE A 13 -4.96 1.54 8.91
C ILE A 13 -6.27 2.30 9.03
N ASP A 14 -7.28 1.69 9.66
CA ASP A 14 -8.58 2.31 9.90
C ASP A 14 -8.83 2.50 11.39
N THR A 15 -9.22 3.72 11.76
CA THR A 15 -9.54 4.12 13.13
C THR A 15 -10.83 4.94 13.16
N PRO A 16 -11.49 5.09 14.32
CA PRO A 16 -12.62 6.02 14.46
C PRO A 16 -12.28 7.49 14.15
N ALA A 17 -11.01 7.87 14.17
CA ALA A 17 -10.55 9.25 13.94
C ALA A 17 -10.07 9.49 12.49
N GLY A 18 -10.04 8.46 11.65
CA GLY A 18 -9.57 8.54 10.27
C GLY A 18 -8.77 7.31 9.84
N SER A 19 -8.28 7.38 8.61
CA SER A 19 -7.70 6.29 7.85
C SER A 19 -6.37 6.69 7.19
N VAL A 20 -5.45 5.75 7.09
CA VAL A 20 -4.12 5.96 6.47
C VAL A 20 -3.82 4.82 5.51
N LEU A 21 -3.40 5.16 4.29
CA LEU A 21 -2.78 4.25 3.34
C LEU A 21 -1.26 4.43 3.40
N CYS A 22 -0.55 3.38 3.79
CA CYS A 22 0.90 3.37 3.93
C CYS A 22 1.54 2.63 2.75
N ASP A 23 2.59 3.21 2.16
CA ASP A 23 3.48 2.61 1.17
C ASP A 23 2.77 1.73 0.09
N PRO A 24 1.77 2.26 -0.65
CA PRO A 24 1.09 1.48 -1.68
C PRO A 24 2.02 1.23 -2.87
N TRP A 25 2.25 -0.05 -3.18
CA TRP A 25 3.08 -0.50 -4.29
C TRP A 25 2.36 -1.59 -5.10
N VAL A 26 2.21 -1.42 -6.42
CA VAL A 26 1.39 -2.33 -7.26
C VAL A 26 2.10 -2.92 -8.48
N ASN A 27 3.13 -2.27 -9.03
CA ASN A 27 3.85 -2.73 -10.22
C ASN A 27 5.27 -3.23 -9.88
N PRO A 28 5.83 -4.24 -10.55
CA PRO A 28 7.20 -4.68 -10.30
C PRO A 28 8.25 -3.54 -10.37
N ALA A 29 9.22 -3.58 -9.47
CA ALA A 29 10.29 -2.58 -9.35
C ALA A 29 11.65 -3.15 -9.79
N TYR A 30 12.62 -2.25 -9.99
CA TYR A 30 14.02 -2.60 -10.30
C TYR A 30 14.17 -3.62 -11.44
N PHE A 31 13.63 -3.29 -12.61
CA PHE A 31 13.63 -4.14 -13.81
C PHE A 31 12.95 -5.50 -13.60
N GLY A 32 11.94 -5.55 -12.73
CA GLY A 32 11.19 -6.77 -12.42
C GLY A 32 11.89 -7.74 -11.48
N SER A 33 13.03 -7.35 -10.89
CA SER A 33 13.69 -8.17 -9.88
C SER A 33 12.95 -8.18 -8.55
N TRP A 34 12.12 -7.16 -8.29
CA TRP A 34 11.28 -7.05 -7.10
C TRP A 34 9.82 -7.01 -7.54
N PHE A 35 8.98 -7.78 -6.85
CA PHE A 35 7.54 -7.90 -7.12
C PHE A 35 6.79 -7.88 -5.79
N VAL A 36 5.53 -7.42 -5.84
CA VAL A 36 4.68 -7.34 -4.66
C VAL A 36 4.35 -8.76 -4.17
N PHE A 37 4.60 -9.01 -2.89
CA PHE A 37 4.20 -10.25 -2.23
C PHE A 37 3.57 -9.97 -0.86
N PRO A 38 2.42 -10.58 -0.52
CA PRO A 38 1.55 -11.36 -1.42
C PRO A 38 1.01 -10.51 -2.59
N ASP A 39 0.59 -11.19 -3.66
CA ASP A 39 -0.04 -10.56 -4.81
C ASP A 39 -1.26 -9.74 -4.36
N ASN A 40 -1.28 -8.47 -4.76
CA ASN A 40 -2.30 -7.50 -4.41
C ASN A 40 -3.08 -6.98 -5.64
N SER A 41 -2.89 -7.61 -6.80
CA SER A 41 -3.57 -7.24 -8.06
C SER A 41 -5.09 -7.40 -8.03
N SER A 42 -5.60 -8.23 -7.10
CA SER A 42 -7.05 -8.47 -6.92
C SER A 42 -7.71 -7.57 -5.86
N LEU A 43 -6.96 -6.69 -5.20
CA LEU A 43 -7.51 -5.79 -4.20
C LEU A 43 -8.34 -4.66 -4.84
N ASP A 44 -9.32 -4.17 -4.10
CA ASP A 44 -10.09 -2.99 -4.48
C ASP A 44 -9.30 -1.71 -4.17
N TRP A 45 -8.47 -1.29 -5.12
CA TRP A 45 -7.61 -0.11 -4.98
C TRP A 45 -8.38 1.21 -4.91
N ALA A 46 -9.58 1.28 -5.46
CA ALA A 46 -10.42 2.46 -5.35
C ALA A 46 -10.88 2.65 -3.89
N ALA A 47 -11.33 1.57 -3.24
CA ALA A 47 -11.68 1.60 -1.83
C ALA A 47 -10.46 1.83 -0.91
N LEU A 48 -9.31 1.22 -1.22
CA LEU A 48 -8.08 1.41 -0.44
C LEU A 48 -7.53 2.84 -0.54
N GLY A 49 -7.64 3.45 -1.72
CA GLY A 49 -7.20 4.83 -1.98
C GLY A 49 -8.11 5.90 -1.39
N ASP A 50 -9.37 5.57 -1.08
CA ASP A 50 -10.29 6.43 -0.33
C ASP A 50 -9.89 6.46 1.16
N CYS A 51 -8.84 7.21 1.46
CA CYS A 51 -8.24 7.38 2.78
C CYS A 51 -8.03 8.85 3.11
N ASP A 52 -7.94 9.18 4.39
CA ASP A 52 -7.70 10.56 4.84
C ASP A 52 -6.24 10.99 4.63
N TYR A 53 -5.30 10.04 4.72
CA TYR A 53 -3.87 10.32 4.62
C TYR A 53 -3.13 9.26 3.81
N LEU A 54 -2.18 9.71 2.98
CA LEU A 54 -1.16 8.88 2.36
C LEU A 54 0.15 9.03 3.15
N TYR A 55 0.73 7.90 3.57
CA TYR A 55 2.02 7.85 4.25
C TYR A 55 3.03 7.11 3.38
N ILE A 56 4.10 7.81 2.98
CA ILE A 56 5.23 7.23 2.25
C ILE A 56 6.46 7.29 3.15
N SER A 57 7.01 6.14 3.52
CA SER A 57 8.15 6.05 4.43
C SER A 57 9.45 6.57 3.82
N HIS A 58 9.71 6.25 2.54
CA HIS A 58 10.86 6.73 1.77
C HIS A 58 10.64 6.52 0.26
N LEU A 59 11.58 7.00 -0.57
CA LEU A 59 11.42 7.12 -2.03
C LEU A 59 11.94 5.92 -2.83
N HIS A 60 12.03 4.74 -2.22
CA HIS A 60 12.28 3.53 -2.98
C HIS A 60 11.03 3.11 -3.75
N LYS A 61 11.22 2.54 -4.95
CA LYS A 61 10.11 2.19 -5.86
C LYS A 61 9.18 1.10 -5.34
N ASP A 62 9.62 0.34 -4.35
CA ASP A 62 8.81 -0.67 -3.68
C ASP A 62 7.93 -0.11 -2.54
N HIS A 63 7.93 1.21 -2.35
CA HIS A 63 7.06 1.90 -1.40
C HIS A 63 6.08 2.88 -2.07
N PHE A 64 6.31 3.23 -3.34
CA PHE A 64 5.42 4.11 -4.11
C PHE A 64 5.76 4.04 -5.61
N ASP A 65 4.75 3.82 -6.46
CA ASP A 65 4.88 3.71 -7.92
C ASP A 65 3.77 4.40 -8.74
#